data_AF-A0A4Q6C110-F1
#
_entry.id   AF-A0A4Q6C110-F1
#
_cell.length_a   1.000
_cell.length_b   1.000
_cell.length_c   1.000
_cell.angle_alpha   90.00
_cell.angle_beta   90.00
_cell.angle_gamma   90.00
#
_symmetry.space_group_name_H-M   'P 1'
#
loop_
_entity.id
_entity.type
_entity.pdbx_description
1 polymer ?
#
loop_
_entity_poly.entity_id
_entity_poly.type
_entity_poly.pdbx_seq_one_letter_code
_entity_poly.pdbx_strand_id
1 'polypeptide(L)'
;YFGARFVVQGAPVIGAAWGWSPLLVGLLPVAIGTALPEAAAAIAAARRGQGDMVVGHVLGSSLFNLLVVVGGMAALRPLPLPESFVRLELPAAIAFVLVLYPMLRGDLRISRNEGLILFVALLGWVALELFVILG
;
A
#
# COMPACT_ATOMS: atom_id res chain seq x y z
N TYR A 1 -10.35 8.16 14.77
CA TYR A 1 -9.47 8.71 15.82
C TYR A 1 -9.03 7.64 16.82
N PHE A 2 -9.93 7.09 17.65
CA PHE A 2 -9.56 6.12 18.70
C PHE A 2 -8.90 4.83 18.16
N GLY A 3 -9.44 4.22 17.09
CA GLY A 3 -8.86 3.02 16.47
C GLY A 3 -7.42 3.23 15.97
N ALA A 4 -7.16 4.33 15.25
CA ALA A 4 -5.81 4.68 14.80
C ALA A 4 -4.85 4.87 15.98
N ARG A 5 -5.32 5.47 17.09
CA ARG A 5 -4.52 5.64 18.30
C ARG A 5 -4.16 4.28 18.94
N PHE A 6 -5.12 3.36 19.03
CA PHE A 6 -4.86 2.00 19.52
C PHE A 6 -3.89 1.23 18.63
N VAL A 7 -3.99 1.36 17.30
CA VAL A 7 -3.07 0.69 16.37
C VAL A 7 -1.66 1.26 16.49
N VAL A 8 -1.51 2.60 16.45
CA VAL A 8 -0.19 3.26 16.50
C VAL A 8 0.50 3.07 17.85
N GLN A 9 -0.25 2.98 18.95
CA GLN A 9 0.32 2.79 20.29
C GLN A 9 0.49 1.32 20.67
N GLY A 10 -0.41 0.44 20.22
CA GLY A 10 -0.43 -0.97 20.59
C GLY A 10 0.46 -1.85 19.72
N ALA A 11 0.56 -1.57 18.42
CA ALA A 11 1.36 -2.39 17.50
C ALA A 11 2.85 -2.47 17.89
N PRO A 12 3.53 -1.37 18.29
CA PRO A 12 4.93 -1.43 18.75
C PRO A 12 5.12 -2.32 19.98
N VAL A 13 4.17 -2.31 20.92
CA VAL A 13 4.23 -3.10 22.15
C VAL A 13 4.12 -4.59 21.85
N ILE A 14 3.18 -4.98 20.99
CA ILE A 14 2.97 -6.37 20.59
C ILE A 14 4.15 -6.86 19.74
N GLY A 15 4.59 -6.06 18.78
CA GLY A 15 5.72 -6.41 17.92
C GLY A 15 7.03 -6.59 18.69
N ALA A 16 7.30 -5.72 19.67
CA ALA A 16 8.46 -5.88 20.55
C ALA A 16 8.41 -7.19 21.36
N ALA A 17 7.22 -7.59 21.82
CA ALA A 17 7.04 -8.87 22.52
C ALA A 17 7.30 -10.10 21.62
N TRP A 18 7.21 -9.94 20.30
CA TRP A 18 7.54 -10.97 19.30
C TRP A 18 8.95 -10.83 18.69
N GLY A 19 9.76 -9.90 19.21
CA GLY A 19 11.12 -9.65 18.72
C GLY A 19 11.17 -8.97 17.35
N TRP A 20 10.08 -8.35 16.90
CA TRP A 20 10.03 -7.66 15.61
C TRP A 20 10.70 -6.29 15.71
N SER A 21 11.40 -5.90 14.65
CA SER A 21 11.94 -4.55 14.53
C SER A 21 10.81 -3.52 14.40
N PRO A 22 11.02 -2.25 14.82
CA PRO A 22 10.03 -1.19 14.61
C PRO A 22 9.60 -1.03 13.15
N LEU A 23 10.53 -1.31 12.22
CA LEU A 23 10.27 -1.33 10.78
C LEU A 23 9.24 -2.42 10.42
N LEU A 24 9.45 -3.66 10.86
CA LEU A 24 8.53 -4.78 10.61
C LEU A 24 7.13 -4.51 11.17
N VAL A 25 7.04 -3.91 12.35
CA VAL A 25 5.76 -3.54 12.97
C VAL A 25 5.03 -2.46 12.17
N GLY A 26 5.76 -1.44 11.70
CA GLY A 26 5.18 -0.40 10.85
C GLY A 26 4.68 -0.96 9.51
N LEU A 27 5.45 -1.86 8.91
CA LEU A 27 5.20 -2.37 7.57
C LEU A 27 4.07 -3.42 7.53
N LEU A 28 4.01 -4.33 8.51
CA LEU A 28 3.08 -5.45 8.48
C LEU A 28 1.77 -5.14 9.23
N PRO A 29 1.70 -5.20 10.57
CA PRO A 29 0.42 -5.10 11.27
C PRO A 29 -0.19 -3.71 11.17
N VAL A 30 0.61 -2.64 11.20
CA VAL A 30 0.09 -1.27 11.10
C VAL A 30 -0.43 -1.00 9.68
N ALA A 31 0.39 -1.21 8.65
CA ALA A 31 -0.01 -0.95 7.28
C ALA A 31 -1.20 -1.82 6.84
N ILE A 32 -1.17 -3.13 7.13
CA ILE A 32 -2.29 -4.05 6.85
C ILE A 32 -3.52 -3.64 7.64
N GLY A 33 -3.36 -3.33 8.93
CA GLY A 33 -4.46 -2.92 9.81
C GLY A 33 -5.20 -1.68 9.31
N THR A 34 -4.47 -0.71 8.74
CA THR A 34 -5.07 0.49 8.15
C THR A 34 -5.70 0.25 6.79
N ALA A 35 -5.17 -0.66 5.99
CA ALA A 35 -5.68 -0.95 4.64
C ALA A 35 -6.84 -1.96 4.63
N LEU A 36 -6.97 -2.78 5.67
CA LEU A 36 -7.99 -3.84 5.79
C LEU A 36 -9.43 -3.35 5.58
N PRO A 37 -9.89 -2.26 6.24
CA PRO A 37 -11.25 -1.76 6.05
C PRO A 37 -11.52 -1.30 4.61
N GLU A 38 -10.56 -0.59 4.00
CA GLU A 38 -10.66 -0.15 2.60
C GLU A 38 -10.67 -1.34 1.65
N ALA A 39 -9.81 -2.33 1.86
CA ALA A 39 -9.78 -3.55 1.07
C ALA A 39 -11.10 -4.33 1.18
N ALA A 40 -11.67 -4.45 2.38
CA ALA A 40 -12.96 -5.10 2.58
C ALA A 40 -14.10 -4.37 1.86
N ALA A 41 -14.13 -3.04 1.94
CA ALA A 41 -15.10 -2.21 1.22
C ALA A 41 -14.94 -2.33 -0.30
N ALA A 42 -13.69 -2.29 -0.79
CA ALA A 42 -13.36 -2.46 -2.20
C ALA A 42 -13.79 -3.83 -2.73
N ILE A 43 -13.53 -4.91 -2.00
CA ILE A 43 -13.97 -6.27 -2.36
C ILE A 43 -15.49 -6.36 -2.39
N ALA A 44 -16.18 -5.78 -1.41
CA ALA A 44 -17.64 -5.78 -1.35
C ALA A 44 -18.27 -5.03 -2.53
N ALA A 45 -17.73 -3.86 -2.88
CA ALA A 45 -18.17 -3.06 -4.03
C ALA A 45 -17.86 -3.76 -5.36
N ALA A 46 -16.66 -4.33 -5.52
CA ALA A 46 -16.29 -5.10 -6.71
C ALA A 46 -17.23 -6.30 -6.94
N ARG A 47 -17.63 -7.01 -5.87
CA ARG A 47 -18.62 -8.10 -5.95
C ARG A 47 -20.02 -7.64 -6.38
N ARG A 48 -20.35 -6.37 -6.19
CA ARG A 48 -21.60 -5.75 -6.65
C ARG A 48 -21.50 -5.20 -8.08
N GLY A 49 -20.40 -5.46 -8.79
CA GLY A 49 -20.18 -4.99 -10.15
C GLY A 49 -19.67 -3.54 -10.24
N GLN A 50 -19.34 -2.90 -9.11
CA GLN A 50 -18.86 -1.52 -9.03
C GLN A 50 -17.33 -1.42 -9.14
N GLY A 51 -16.73 -2.20 -10.06
CA GLY A 51 -15.26 -2.32 -10.18
C GLY A 51 -14.57 -1.02 -10.63
N ASP A 52 -15.22 -0.25 -11.49
CA ASP A 52 -14.81 1.08 -11.93
C ASP A 52 -14.72 2.08 -10.76
N MET A 53 -15.71 2.08 -9.87
CA MET A 53 -15.68 2.89 -8.64
C MET A 53 -14.54 2.48 -7.72
N VAL A 54 -14.28 1.18 -7.58
CA VAL A 54 -13.17 0.64 -6.77
C VAL A 54 -11.83 1.10 -7.32
N VAL A 55 -11.62 1.00 -8.63
CA VAL A 55 -10.40 1.47 -9.30
C VAL A 55 -10.22 2.98 -9.09
N GLY A 56 -11.28 3.77 -9.30
CA GLY A 56 -11.25 5.21 -9.09
C GLY A 56 -10.92 5.59 -7.63
N HIS A 57 -11.47 4.86 -6.66
CA HIS A 57 -11.18 5.07 -5.25
C HIS A 57 -9.71 4.79 -4.92
N VAL A 58 -9.17 3.65 -5.35
CA VAL A 58 -7.78 3.23 -5.07
C VAL A 58 -6.77 4.18 -5.73
N LEU A 59 -6.99 4.56 -6.98
CA LEU A 59 -6.14 5.53 -7.68
C LEU A 59 -6.21 6.91 -7.05
N GLY A 60 -7.43 7.36 -6.71
CA GLY A 60 -7.67 8.65 -6.08
C GLY A 60 -7.00 8.75 -4.70
N SER A 61 -7.14 7.73 -3.85
CA SER A 61 -6.52 7.72 -2.52
C SER A 61 -5.00 7.68 -2.60
N SER A 62 -4.44 6.91 -3.53
CA SER A 62 -2.99 6.84 -3.76
C SER A 62 -2.42 8.18 -4.24
N LEU A 63 -3.08 8.83 -5.20
CA LEU A 63 -2.68 10.16 -5.67
C LEU A 63 -2.82 11.21 -4.58
N PHE A 64 -3.91 11.19 -3.81
CA PHE A 64 -4.11 12.13 -2.71
C PHE A 64 -3.03 11.96 -1.63
N ASN A 65 -2.73 10.73 -1.21
CA ASN A 65 -1.67 10.48 -0.23
C ASN A 65 -0.30 10.89 -0.75
N LEU A 66 0.02 10.61 -2.01
CA LEU A 66 1.31 11.00 -2.58
C LEU A 66 1.45 12.52 -2.72
N LEU A 67 0.45 13.20 -3.26
CA LEU A 67 0.51 14.63 -3.55
C LEU A 67 0.27 15.50 -2.31
N VAL A 68 -0.79 15.21 -1.56
CA VAL A 68 -1.23 16.07 -0.46
C VAL A 68 -0.50 15.70 0.83
N VAL A 69 -0.41 14.41 1.17
CA VAL A 69 0.22 13.99 2.43
C VAL A 69 1.74 14.02 2.30
N VAL A 70 2.32 13.25 1.38
CA VAL A 70 3.79 13.19 1.22
C VAL A 70 4.31 14.51 0.63
N GLY A 71 3.73 14.98 -0.48
CA GLY A 71 4.13 16.25 -1.10
C GLY A 71 3.94 17.46 -0.17
N GLY A 72 2.83 17.51 0.56
CA GLY A 72 2.60 18.56 1.56
C GLY A 72 3.60 18.52 2.72
N MET A 73 3.92 17.34 3.26
CA MET A 73 4.95 17.22 4.28
C MET A 73 6.33 17.64 3.76
N ALA A 74 6.69 17.23 2.53
CA ALA A 74 7.96 17.57 1.88
C ALA A 74 8.09 19.08 1.60
N ALA A 75 6.99 19.75 1.27
CA ALA A 75 6.96 21.20 1.04
C ALA A 75 7.20 21.99 2.33
N LEU A 76 6.78 21.47 3.48
CA LEU A 76 6.94 22.13 4.77
C LEU A 76 8.30 21.85 5.42
N ARG A 77 8.84 20.64 5.25
CA ARG A 77 10.13 20.24 5.83
C ARG A 77 10.78 19.12 5.04
N PRO A 78 12.12 19.02 5.04
CA PRO A 78 12.81 17.86 4.49
C PRO A 78 12.30 16.57 5.14
N LEU A 79 11.85 15.62 4.32
CA LEU A 79 11.43 14.31 4.78
C LEU A 79 12.66 13.40 4.88
N PRO A 80 13.00 12.88 6.07
CA PRO A 80 14.04 11.87 6.20
C PRO A 80 13.50 10.55 5.65
N LEU A 81 13.63 10.35 4.34
CA LEU A 81 13.28 9.09 3.68
C LEU A 81 14.45 8.12 3.81
N PRO A 82 14.22 6.87 4.24
CA PRO A 82 15.25 5.84 4.24
C PRO A 82 15.83 5.63 2.84
N GLU A 83 17.14 5.38 2.71
CA GLU A 83 17.74 5.09 1.41
C GLU A 83 17.13 3.85 0.73
N SER A 84 16.72 2.86 1.54
CA SER A 84 15.99 1.68 1.07
C SER A 84 14.70 2.06 0.36
N PHE A 85 13.93 3.00 0.90
CA PHE A 85 12.68 3.47 0.30
C PHE A 85 12.91 4.02 -1.11
N VAL A 86 13.96 4.83 -1.29
CA VAL A 86 14.28 5.46 -2.59
C VAL A 86 14.78 4.44 -3.61
N ARG A 87 15.53 3.43 -3.18
CA ARG A 87 16.13 2.44 -4.09
C ARG A 87 15.23 1.26 -4.43
N LEU A 88 14.29 0.91 -3.54
CA LEU A 88 13.44 -0.26 -3.67
C LEU A 88 11.97 0.12 -3.86
N GLU A 89 11.37 0.82 -2.89
CA GLU A 89 9.92 1.09 -2.91
C GLU A 89 9.50 2.04 -4.04
N LEU A 90 10.26 3.11 -4.27
CA LEU A 90 9.97 4.09 -5.33
C LEU A 90 10.00 3.46 -6.74
N PRO A 91 11.06 2.73 -7.15
CA PRO A 91 11.09 2.03 -8.44
C PRO A 91 9.99 0.98 -8.57
N ALA A 92 9.68 0.25 -7.48
CA ALA A 92 8.61 -0.73 -7.48
C ALA A 92 7.23 -0.10 -7.69
N ALA A 93 6.97 1.03 -7.02
CA ALA A 93 5.74 1.80 -7.22
C ALA A 93 5.61 2.28 -8.68
N ILE A 94 6.70 2.76 -9.28
CA ILE A 94 6.73 3.16 -10.69
C ILE A 94 6.45 1.94 -11.59
N ALA A 95 7.10 0.80 -11.35
CA ALA A 95 6.87 -0.42 -12.11
C ALA A 95 5.40 -0.87 -12.02
N PHE A 96 4.80 -0.80 -10.83
CA PHE A 96 3.39 -1.09 -10.64
C PHE A 96 2.49 -0.17 -11.45
N VAL A 97 2.75 1.14 -11.45
CA VAL A 97 2.00 2.10 -12.26
C VAL A 97 2.15 1.81 -13.75
N LEU A 98 3.35 1.45 -14.21
CA LEU A 98 3.61 1.11 -15.62
C LEU A 98 2.85 -0.14 -16.07
N VAL A 99 2.67 -1.13 -15.19
CA VAL A 99 1.85 -2.33 -15.45
C VAL A 99 0.36 -1.98 -15.41
N LEU A 100 -0.06 -1.17 -14.44
CA LEU A 100 -1.46 -0.80 -14.22
C LEU A 100 -2.00 0.10 -15.33
N TYR A 101 -1.19 1.03 -15.84
CA TYR A 101 -1.58 2.02 -16.83
C TYR A 101 -2.20 1.42 -18.12
N PRO A 102 -1.57 0.45 -18.81
CA PRO A 102 -2.15 -0.17 -19.99
C PRO A 102 -3.40 -1.01 -19.66
N MET A 103 -3.47 -1.64 -18.49
CA MET A 103 -4.66 -2.42 -18.05
C MET A 103 -5.88 -1.52 -17.84
N LEU A 104 -5.66 -0.24 -17.53
CA LEU A 104 -6.72 0.74 -17.32
C LEU A 104 -7.07 1.53 -18.59
N ARG A 105 -6.30 1.38 -19.68
CA ARG A 105 -6.59 2.08 -20.94
C ARG A 105 -7.85 1.49 -21.59
N GLY A 106 -8.89 2.31 -21.67
CA GLY A 106 -10.18 1.96 -22.27
C GLY A 106 -11.30 2.17 -21.27
N ASP A 107 -11.72 1.09 -20.61
CA ASP A 107 -12.97 1.06 -19.86
C ASP A 107 -12.80 1.27 -18.34
N LEU A 108 -11.59 1.62 -17.86
CA LEU A 108 -11.25 1.71 -16.42
C LEU A 108 -11.62 0.44 -15.63
N ARG A 109 -11.60 -0.71 -16.30
CA ARG A 109 -11.99 -2.01 -15.77
C ARG A 109 -10.78 -2.92 -15.74
N ILE A 110 -10.61 -3.61 -14.62
CA ILE A 110 -9.59 -4.65 -14.46
C ILE A 110 -10.29 -6.00 -14.57
N SER A 111 -9.89 -6.80 -15.56
CA SER A 111 -10.34 -8.17 -15.74
C SER A 111 -9.77 -9.09 -14.64
N ARG A 112 -10.34 -10.29 -14.49
CA ARG A 112 -9.81 -11.28 -13.52
C ARG A 112 -8.35 -11.65 -13.78
N ASN A 113 -7.93 -11.72 -15.05
CA ASN A 113 -6.57 -12.08 -15.41
C ASN A 113 -5.58 -10.95 -15.08
N GLU A 114 -5.96 -9.70 -15.36
CA GLU A 114 -5.17 -8.53 -14.97
C GLU A 114 -5.08 -8.41 -13.44
N GLY A 115 -6.20 -8.63 -12.74
CA GLY A 115 -6.21 -8.69 -11.28
C GLY A 115 -5.29 -9.79 -10.72
N LEU A 116 -5.23 -10.96 -11.36
CA LEU A 116 -4.32 -12.03 -10.96
C LEU A 116 -2.85 -11.64 -11.17
N ILE A 117 -2.53 -10.99 -12.29
CA ILE A 117 -1.17 -10.50 -12.57
C ILE A 117 -0.74 -9.49 -11.49
N LEU A 118 -1.61 -8.52 -11.17
CA LEU A 118 -1.36 -7.52 -10.13
C LEU A 118 -1.19 -8.17 -8.75
N PHE A 119 -2.00 -9.18 -8.43
CA PHE A 119 -1.92 -9.89 -7.18
C PHE A 119 -0.61 -10.69 -7.05
N VAL A 120 -0.19 -11.39 -8.11
CA VAL A 120 1.09 -12.11 -8.13
C VAL A 120 2.26 -11.13 -8.04
N ALA A 121 2.21 -10.00 -8.74
CA ALA A 121 3.22 -8.94 -8.63
C ALA A 121 3.33 -8.41 -7.19
N LEU A 122 2.19 -8.24 -6.49
CA LEU A 122 2.16 -7.79 -5.10
C LEU A 122 2.80 -8.83 -4.18
N LEU A 123 2.46 -10.11 -4.33
CA LEU A 123 3.07 -11.18 -3.54
C LEU A 123 4.57 -11.28 -3.79
N GLY A 124 5.01 -11.14 -5.05
CA GLY A 124 6.43 -11.12 -5.40
C GLY A 124 7.17 -9.95 -4.76
N TRP A 125 6.56 -8.76 -4.75
CA TRP A 125 7.11 -7.58 -4.08
C TRP A 125 7.25 -7.80 -2.57
N VAL A 126 6.19 -8.23 -1.89
CA VAL A 126 6.20 -8.47 -0.45
C VAL A 126 7.23 -9.55 -0.08
N ALA A 127 7.35 -10.61 -0.88
CA ALA A 127 8.34 -11.67 -0.65
C ALA A 127 9.78 -11.14 -0.79
N LEU A 128 10.05 -10.30 -1.80
CA LEU A 128 11.35 -9.66 -1.99
C LEU A 128 11.69 -8.75 -0.82
N GLU A 129 10.73 -7.95 -0.36
CA GLU A 129 10.91 -7.03 0.77
C GLU A 129 11.18 -7.79 2.08
N LEU A 130 10.43 -8.86 2.34
CA LEU A 130 10.70 -9.74 3.49
C LEU A 130 12.08 -10.38 3.42
N PHE A 131 12.51 -10.83 2.24
CA PHE A 131 13.85 -11.41 2.05
C PHE A 131 14.96 -10.39 2.33
N VAL A 132 14.79 -9.13 1.88
CA VAL A 132 15.76 -8.05 2.12
C VAL A 132 15.79 -7.61 3.59
N ILE A 133 14.67 -7.70 4.32
CA ILE A 133 14.61 -7.33 5.74
C ILE A 133 15.15 -8.45 6.64
N LEU A 134 14.96 -9.71 6.26
CA LEU A 134 15.33 -10.89 7.08
C LEU A 134 16.70 -11.47 6.73
N GLY A 135 17.26 -11.16 5.57
CA GLY A 135 18.59 -11.56 5.11
C GLY A 135 19.66 -10.51 5.42
#